data_AF-A0A1E4H5X9-F1
#
_entry.id   AF-A0A1E4H5X9-F1
#
_cell.length_a   1.000
_cell.length_b   1.000
_cell.length_c   1.000
_cell.angle_alpha   90.00
_cell.angle_beta   90.00
_cell.angle_gamma   90.00
#
_symmetry.space_group_name_H-M   'P 1'
#
loop_
_entity.id
_entity.type
_entity.pdbx_description
1 polymer ?
#
loop_
_entity_poly.entity_id
_entity_poly.type
_entity_poly.pdbx_seq_one_letter_code
_entity_poly.pdbx_strand_id
1 'polypeptide(L)'
;MLAAAISFAAAGALGATPASITSGTTFVALNQHATVLRQGDVVSGALSSAQPMHIEVALKLRNPAQLHSFIATAKSSPLFVTSYSPTATQANRVAAWLRAAGFTNVQISPNRMLVSADGRADTAGAAFKTTFAQVRTKDGRMAYMHNDDVHIPASLQDVVLSVIGLQSVHQAHTFAKPMQSGYTTQAVTGHNPVEFASIYGGSGVTTAAGVPVGIRRLPTSTRSPRRTACRR
;
A
#
# COMPACT_ATOMS: atom_id res chain seq x y z
N MET A 1 -21.42 -72.79 -50.57
CA MET A 1 -21.96 -71.94 -49.50
C MET A 1 -21.67 -72.60 -48.15
N LEU A 2 -20.75 -72.05 -47.35
CA LEU A 2 -20.98 -71.50 -46.01
C LEU A 2 -19.62 -71.18 -45.36
N ALA A 3 -19.47 -69.95 -44.90
CA ALA A 3 -18.24 -69.35 -44.36
C ALA A 3 -18.04 -69.71 -42.87
N ALA A 4 -16.80 -69.75 -42.40
CA ALA A 4 -16.48 -69.78 -40.98
C ALA A 4 -15.40 -68.74 -40.66
N ALA A 5 -15.75 -67.83 -39.74
CA ALA A 5 -15.05 -66.61 -39.40
C ALA A 5 -13.84 -66.83 -38.48
N ILE A 6 -12.78 -66.03 -38.66
CA ILE A 6 -11.64 -65.96 -37.75
C ILE A 6 -11.69 -64.60 -37.03
N SER A 7 -11.70 -64.69 -35.72
CA SER A 7 -11.87 -63.66 -34.70
C SER A 7 -10.74 -62.63 -34.64
N PHE A 8 -11.11 -61.35 -34.49
CA PHE A 8 -10.20 -60.24 -34.17
C PHE A 8 -10.02 -60.11 -32.64
N ALA A 9 -8.78 -60.13 -32.16
CA ALA A 9 -8.44 -59.82 -30.78
C ALA A 9 -8.33 -58.30 -30.59
N ALA A 10 -9.14 -57.75 -29.68
CA ALA A 10 -9.06 -56.34 -29.29
C ALA A 10 -8.07 -56.19 -28.13
N ALA A 11 -6.96 -55.49 -28.37
CA ALA A 11 -6.01 -55.09 -27.34
C ALA A 11 -6.60 -53.93 -26.51
N GLY A 12 -6.78 -54.14 -25.20
CA GLY A 12 -7.23 -53.10 -24.28
C GLY A 12 -6.14 -52.06 -24.05
N ALA A 13 -6.43 -50.79 -24.40
CA ALA A 13 -5.59 -49.66 -24.04
C ALA A 13 -5.85 -49.27 -22.58
N LEU A 14 -4.82 -49.37 -21.74
CA LEU A 14 -4.79 -48.79 -20.39
C LEU A 14 -4.78 -47.27 -20.53
N GLY A 15 -5.95 -46.64 -20.32
CA GLY A 15 -6.05 -45.19 -20.20
C GLY A 15 -5.42 -44.71 -18.91
N ALA A 16 -4.19 -44.19 -18.98
CA ALA A 16 -3.61 -43.40 -17.90
C ALA A 16 -4.40 -42.09 -17.78
N THR A 17 -5.23 -41.98 -16.75
CA THR A 17 -5.86 -40.70 -16.39
C THR A 17 -4.78 -39.73 -15.91
N PRO A 18 -4.65 -38.53 -16.50
CA PRO A 18 -3.76 -37.53 -15.94
C PRO A 18 -4.33 -37.10 -14.58
N ALA A 19 -3.63 -37.46 -13.51
CA ALA A 19 -3.85 -36.87 -12.19
C ALA A 19 -3.60 -35.37 -12.32
N SER A 20 -4.68 -34.60 -12.34
CA SER A 20 -4.62 -33.15 -12.34
C SER A 20 -4.07 -32.73 -10.98
N ILE A 21 -2.81 -32.32 -10.93
CA ILE A 21 -2.22 -31.68 -9.76
C ILE A 21 -2.86 -30.29 -9.67
N THR A 22 -3.98 -30.18 -8.98
CA THR A 22 -4.47 -28.87 -8.53
C THR A 22 -3.52 -28.40 -7.45
N SER A 23 -2.43 -27.75 -7.85
CA SER A 23 -1.58 -26.97 -6.96
C SER A 23 -2.43 -25.81 -6.43
N GLY A 24 -3.22 -26.07 -5.40
CA GLY A 24 -4.00 -25.06 -4.71
C GLY A 24 -3.03 -24.04 -4.11
N THR A 25 -3.09 -22.80 -4.58
CA THR A 25 -2.32 -21.71 -3.99
C THR A 25 -2.81 -21.53 -2.56
N THR A 26 -2.02 -21.97 -1.58
CA THR A 26 -2.33 -21.75 -0.16
C THR A 26 -2.14 -20.28 0.16
N PHE A 27 -3.06 -19.68 0.93
CA PHE A 27 -3.00 -18.29 1.36
C PHE A 27 -2.67 -18.21 2.85
N VAL A 28 -1.92 -17.18 3.24
CA VAL A 28 -1.59 -16.86 4.63
C VAL A 28 -1.97 -15.41 4.91
N ALA A 29 -2.42 -15.14 6.14
CA ALA A 29 -2.72 -13.79 6.58
C ALA A 29 -1.42 -12.99 6.77
N LEU A 30 -1.41 -11.76 6.26
CA LEU A 30 -0.43 -10.74 6.66
C LEU A 30 -0.82 -10.18 8.04
N ASN A 31 0.15 -9.56 8.72
CA ASN A 31 -0.14 -8.77 9.93
C ASN A 31 -0.75 -7.40 9.55
N GLN A 32 -1.84 -7.46 8.79
CA GLN A 32 -2.59 -6.32 8.29
C GLN A 32 -4.08 -6.64 8.42
N HIS A 33 -4.63 -6.22 9.56
CA HIS A 33 -6.01 -6.49 9.92
C HIS A 33 -7.01 -5.60 9.18
N ALA A 34 -8.29 -5.95 9.29
CA ALA A 34 -9.42 -5.10 8.89
C ALA A 34 -9.26 -3.63 9.29
N THR A 35 -9.73 -2.71 8.43
CA THR A 35 -9.60 -1.27 8.71
C THR A 35 -10.54 -0.86 9.84
N VAL A 36 -9.98 -0.19 10.86
CA VAL A 36 -10.77 0.36 11.98
C VAL A 36 -11.19 1.81 11.68
N LEU A 37 -12.49 2.06 11.66
CA LEU A 37 -13.03 3.41 11.44
C LEU A 37 -12.86 4.32 12.65
N ARG A 38 -12.69 5.62 12.39
CA ARG A 38 -12.68 6.63 13.47
C ARG A 38 -14.10 7.05 13.79
N GLN A 39 -14.29 7.62 14.98
CA GLN A 39 -15.58 8.19 15.37
C GLN A 39 -16.06 9.23 14.35
N GLY A 40 -17.28 9.04 13.86
CA GLY A 40 -17.94 9.89 12.87
C GLY A 40 -17.77 9.42 11.42
N ASP A 41 -16.96 8.40 11.15
CA ASP A 41 -16.93 7.73 9.85
C ASP A 41 -18.09 6.71 9.76
N VAL A 42 -18.77 6.66 8.62
CA VAL A 42 -19.96 5.81 8.43
C VAL A 42 -19.83 5.00 7.14
N VAL A 43 -20.01 3.68 7.26
CA VAL A 43 -20.11 2.79 6.10
C VAL A 43 -21.35 3.16 5.28
N SER A 44 -21.14 3.49 4.02
CA SER A 44 -22.18 3.96 3.09
C SER A 44 -22.70 2.86 2.15
N GLY A 45 -22.04 1.69 2.12
CA GLY A 45 -22.41 0.55 1.28
C GLY A 45 -21.20 -0.24 0.78
N ALA A 46 -21.45 -1.19 -0.12
CA ALA A 46 -20.39 -1.92 -0.81
C ALA A 46 -19.63 -1.00 -1.78
N LEU A 47 -18.32 -1.20 -1.92
CA LEU A 47 -17.54 -0.49 -2.93
C LEU A 47 -17.85 -1.07 -4.32
N SER A 48 -17.89 -0.21 -5.35
CA SER A 48 -17.98 -0.67 -6.75
C SER A 48 -16.80 -1.60 -7.08
N SER A 49 -17.08 -2.76 -7.67
CA SER A 49 -16.06 -3.71 -8.13
C SER A 49 -15.09 -3.09 -9.13
N ALA A 50 -15.56 -2.13 -9.92
CA ALA A 50 -14.77 -1.43 -10.92
C ALA A 50 -13.99 -0.22 -10.38
N GLN A 51 -14.07 0.09 -9.08
CA GLN A 51 -13.36 1.21 -8.48
C GLN A 51 -11.84 1.07 -8.77
N PRO A 52 -11.21 2.05 -9.43
CA PRO A 52 -9.77 2.05 -9.63
C PRO A 52 -9.04 2.14 -8.30
N MET A 53 -7.99 1.33 -8.17
CA MET A 53 -7.14 1.24 -6.98
C MET A 53 -5.67 1.23 -7.40
N HIS A 54 -4.88 2.07 -6.74
CA HIS A 54 -3.44 2.01 -6.80
C HIS A 54 -2.93 1.33 -5.54
N ILE A 55 -2.12 0.30 -5.70
CA ILE A 55 -1.53 -0.43 -4.57
C ILE A 55 -0.02 -0.34 -4.60
N GLU A 56 0.57 -0.38 -3.42
CA GLU A 56 2.01 -0.60 -3.25
C GLU A 56 2.23 -1.79 -2.32
N VAL A 57 2.88 -2.83 -2.83
CA VAL A 57 3.31 -3.95 -2.00
C VAL A 57 4.70 -3.61 -1.46
N ALA A 58 4.81 -3.50 -0.15
CA ALA A 58 6.07 -3.30 0.55
C ALA A 58 6.76 -4.65 0.79
N LEU A 59 8.05 -4.71 0.51
CA LEU A 59 8.85 -5.92 0.64
C LEU A 59 9.74 -5.86 1.88
N LYS A 60 9.96 -7.03 2.49
CA LYS A 60 10.81 -7.21 3.67
C LYS A 60 12.26 -6.91 3.34
N LEU A 61 12.90 -6.12 4.20
CA LEU A 61 14.34 -5.94 4.16
C LEU A 61 15.06 -7.25 4.53
N ARG A 62 16.23 -7.44 3.94
CA ARG A 62 17.11 -8.57 4.21
C ARG A 62 18.03 -8.23 5.39
N ASN A 63 18.48 -9.28 6.07
CA ASN A 63 19.48 -9.23 7.14
C ASN A 63 19.14 -8.20 8.27
N PRO A 64 17.95 -8.28 8.89
CA PRO A 64 17.49 -7.26 9.84
C PRO A 64 18.43 -7.06 11.04
N ALA A 65 19.05 -8.12 11.55
CA ALA A 65 20.02 -8.02 12.65
C ALA A 65 21.27 -7.23 12.24
N GLN A 66 21.81 -7.49 11.04
CA GLN A 66 22.96 -6.74 10.51
C GLN A 66 22.57 -5.30 10.19
N LEU A 67 21.36 -5.08 9.67
CA LEU A 67 20.84 -3.74 9.41
C LEU A 67 20.72 -2.92 10.71
N HIS A 68 20.23 -3.51 11.80
CA HIS A 68 20.16 -2.81 13.09
C HIS A 68 21.56 -2.38 13.59
N SER A 69 22.54 -3.28 13.52
CA SER A 69 23.93 -2.95 13.87
C SER A 69 24.53 -1.88 12.95
N PHE A 70 24.18 -1.91 11.66
CA PHE A 70 24.60 -0.91 10.68
C PHE A 70 23.99 0.46 10.96
N ILE A 71 22.69 0.55 11.27
CA ILE A 71 22.01 1.82 11.59
C ILE A 71 22.55 2.42 12.89
N ALA A 72 22.91 1.58 13.86
CA ALA A 72 23.49 2.04 15.13
C ALA A 72 24.87 2.69 14.95
N THR A 73 25.59 2.36 13.87
CA THR A 73 26.99 2.76 13.66
C THR A 73 27.19 3.71 12.47
N ALA A 74 26.29 3.72 11.49
CA ALA A 74 26.44 4.47 10.24
C ALA A 74 25.23 5.38 9.93
N LYS A 75 25.49 6.59 9.41
CA LYS A 75 24.45 7.61 9.12
C LYS A 75 23.79 7.50 7.73
N SER A 76 24.45 6.88 6.75
CA SER A 76 23.89 6.48 5.44
C SER A 76 25.00 5.92 4.55
N SER A 77 24.73 4.86 3.76
CA SER A 77 25.70 4.36 2.77
C SER A 77 24.99 3.82 1.52
N PRO A 78 25.56 3.99 0.30
CA PRO A 78 25.10 3.30 -0.91
C PRO A 78 25.01 1.77 -0.76
N LEU A 79 25.77 1.21 0.19
CA LEU A 79 25.74 -0.22 0.52
C LEU A 79 24.37 -0.70 1.03
N PHE A 80 23.49 0.21 1.47
CA PHE A 80 22.17 -0.17 1.97
C PHE A 80 21.34 -0.94 0.93
N VAL A 81 21.25 -0.42 -0.29
CA VAL A 81 20.43 -1.04 -1.35
C VAL A 81 21.00 -2.39 -1.77
N THR A 82 22.32 -2.53 -1.81
CA THR A 82 22.96 -3.79 -2.19
C THR A 82 22.82 -4.85 -1.09
N SER A 83 22.97 -4.44 0.17
CA SER A 83 23.12 -5.37 1.31
C SER A 83 21.78 -5.70 1.99
N TYR A 84 20.84 -4.77 2.02
CA TYR A 84 19.64 -4.87 2.85
C TYR A 84 18.32 -4.75 2.08
N SER A 85 18.28 -4.09 0.91
CA SER A 85 17.06 -4.16 0.08
C SER A 85 16.79 -5.57 -0.45
N PRO A 86 15.53 -5.93 -0.76
CA PRO A 86 15.17 -7.19 -1.42
C PRO A 86 16.02 -7.48 -2.67
N THR A 87 16.20 -8.76 -3.00
CA THR A 87 16.87 -9.13 -4.27
C THR A 87 15.99 -8.84 -5.47
N ALA A 88 16.59 -8.72 -6.65
CA ALA A 88 15.84 -8.62 -7.91
C ALA A 88 14.89 -9.80 -8.10
N THR A 89 15.32 -11.03 -7.78
CA THR A 89 14.49 -12.23 -7.84
C THR A 89 13.27 -12.14 -6.92
N GLN A 90 13.43 -11.67 -5.68
CA GLN A 90 12.32 -11.50 -4.75
C GLN A 90 11.31 -10.46 -5.26
N ALA A 91 11.78 -9.30 -5.71
CA ALA A 91 10.90 -8.27 -6.26
C ALA A 91 10.18 -8.73 -7.55
N ASN A 92 10.87 -9.45 -8.43
CA ASN A 92 10.29 -10.00 -9.64
C ASN A 92 9.23 -11.08 -9.35
N ARG A 93 9.39 -11.89 -8.31
CA ARG A 93 8.36 -12.87 -7.89
C ARG A 93 7.05 -12.17 -7.50
N VAL A 94 7.14 -11.09 -6.71
CA VAL A 94 5.96 -10.30 -6.32
C VAL A 94 5.35 -9.61 -7.54
N ALA A 95 6.16 -8.99 -8.40
CA ALA A 95 5.68 -8.33 -9.61
C ALA A 95 5.01 -9.32 -10.59
N ALA A 96 5.57 -10.52 -10.78
CA ALA A 96 4.99 -11.55 -11.61
C ALA A 96 3.65 -12.04 -11.06
N TRP A 97 3.55 -12.23 -9.73
CA TRP A 97 2.31 -12.59 -9.08
C TRP A 97 1.23 -11.51 -9.26
N LEU A 98 1.56 -10.22 -9.06
CA LEU A 98 0.60 -9.13 -9.27
C LEU A 98 0.07 -9.09 -10.71
N ARG A 99 0.95 -9.28 -11.71
CA ARG A 99 0.52 -9.38 -13.11
C ARG A 99 -0.41 -10.57 -13.34
N ALA A 100 -0.06 -11.74 -12.81
CA ALA A 100 -0.88 -12.95 -12.92
C ALA A 100 -2.24 -12.81 -12.20
N ALA A 101 -2.29 -12.02 -11.13
CA ALA A 101 -3.53 -11.71 -10.41
C ALA A 101 -4.43 -10.69 -11.15
N GLY A 102 -3.96 -10.09 -12.25
CA GLY A 102 -4.73 -9.18 -13.09
C GLY A 102 -4.43 -7.69 -12.87
N PHE A 103 -3.41 -7.35 -12.09
CA PHE A 103 -2.96 -5.96 -11.97
C PHE A 103 -2.17 -5.51 -13.20
N THR A 104 -2.25 -4.21 -13.50
CA THR A 104 -1.56 -3.54 -14.59
C THR A 104 -0.55 -2.51 -14.07
N ASN A 105 0.25 -1.92 -14.95
CA ASN A 105 1.28 -0.93 -14.60
C ASN A 105 2.19 -1.37 -13.42
N VAL A 106 2.59 -2.64 -13.42
CA VAL A 106 3.39 -3.21 -12.33
C VAL A 106 4.84 -2.75 -12.46
N GLN A 107 5.28 -1.88 -11.55
CA GLN A 107 6.62 -1.30 -11.50
C GLN A 107 7.34 -1.68 -10.21
N ILE A 108 8.63 -1.97 -10.32
CA ILE A 108 9.50 -2.23 -9.17
C ILE A 108 10.30 -0.95 -8.91
N SER A 109 10.28 -0.44 -7.67
CA SER A 109 11.06 0.72 -7.31
C SER A 109 12.57 0.45 -7.47
N PRO A 110 13.42 1.47 -7.77
CA PRO A 110 14.86 1.26 -7.93
C PRO A 110 15.54 0.62 -6.71
N ASN A 111 15.05 0.91 -5.50
CA ASN A 111 15.53 0.31 -4.25
C ASN A 111 14.91 -1.07 -3.95
N ARG A 112 14.03 -1.59 -4.82
CA ARG A 112 13.33 -2.89 -4.74
C ARG A 112 12.47 -3.10 -3.50
N MET A 113 12.19 -2.05 -2.74
CA MET A 113 11.40 -2.13 -1.52
C MET A 113 9.90 -2.02 -1.78
N LEU A 114 9.50 -1.49 -2.93
CA LEU A 114 8.10 -1.30 -3.31
C LEU A 114 7.87 -1.90 -4.69
N VAL A 115 6.74 -2.58 -4.83
CA VAL A 115 6.17 -2.95 -6.13
C VAL A 115 4.82 -2.27 -6.24
N SER A 116 4.73 -1.26 -7.10
CA SER A 116 3.49 -0.53 -7.34
C SER A 116 2.70 -1.20 -8.46
N ALA A 117 1.38 -1.18 -8.36
CA ALA A 117 0.50 -1.71 -9.39
C ALA A 117 -0.87 -1.02 -9.38
N ASP A 118 -1.51 -0.98 -10.55
CA ASP A 118 -2.85 -0.45 -10.72
C ASP A 118 -3.84 -1.59 -10.97
N GLY A 119 -5.02 -1.50 -10.35
CA GLY A 119 -6.05 -2.51 -10.46
C GLY A 119 -7.43 -1.96 -10.14
N ARG A 120 -8.38 -2.87 -10.02
CA ARG A 120 -9.75 -2.57 -9.61
C ARG A 120 -10.04 -3.24 -8.26
N ALA A 121 -11.11 -2.81 -7.59
CA ALA A 121 -11.51 -3.38 -6.31
C ALA A 121 -11.81 -4.89 -6.37
N ASP A 122 -12.37 -5.40 -7.47
CA ASP A 122 -12.54 -6.83 -7.67
C ASP A 122 -11.22 -7.59 -7.78
N THR A 123 -10.27 -7.08 -8.58
CA THR A 123 -8.92 -7.64 -8.72
C THR A 123 -8.20 -7.66 -7.37
N ALA A 124 -8.24 -6.54 -6.64
CA ALA A 124 -7.62 -6.44 -5.32
C ALA A 124 -8.28 -7.37 -4.29
N GLY A 125 -9.61 -7.45 -4.29
CA GLY A 125 -10.34 -8.29 -3.36
C GLY A 125 -10.06 -9.78 -3.59
N ALA A 126 -9.99 -10.21 -4.86
CA ALA A 126 -9.65 -11.57 -5.22
C ALA A 126 -8.19 -11.93 -4.88
N ALA A 127 -7.25 -11.02 -5.15
CA ALA A 127 -5.83 -11.22 -4.92
C ALA A 127 -5.46 -11.26 -3.44
N PHE A 128 -6.09 -10.40 -2.63
CA PHE A 128 -5.77 -10.24 -1.21
C PHE A 128 -6.80 -10.89 -0.26
N LYS A 129 -7.79 -11.60 -0.79
CA LYS A 129 -8.88 -12.26 -0.03
C LYS A 129 -9.57 -11.32 0.95
N THR A 130 -9.94 -10.14 0.46
CA THR A 130 -10.64 -9.12 1.27
C THR A 130 -11.81 -8.54 0.50
N THR A 131 -12.80 -8.01 1.21
CA THR A 131 -13.89 -7.24 0.64
C THR A 131 -13.72 -5.75 0.93
N PHE A 132 -14.35 -4.89 0.12
CA PHE A 132 -14.27 -3.45 0.30
C PHE A 132 -15.62 -2.81 0.57
N ALA A 133 -15.63 -1.84 1.48
CA ALA A 133 -16.77 -0.98 1.75
C ALA A 133 -16.47 0.47 1.39
N GLN A 134 -17.50 1.18 0.94
CA GLN A 134 -17.48 2.62 0.77
C GLN A 134 -17.78 3.28 2.11
N VAL A 135 -17.06 4.35 2.44
CA VAL A 135 -17.15 5.05 3.73
C VAL A 135 -17.33 6.53 3.48
N ARG A 136 -18.30 7.14 4.17
CA ARG A 136 -18.39 8.59 4.31
C ARG A 136 -17.61 8.97 5.56
N THR A 137 -16.49 9.64 5.40
CA THR A 137 -15.69 10.09 6.54
C THR A 137 -16.36 11.26 7.24
N LYS A 138 -15.99 11.52 8.50
CA LYS A 138 -16.56 12.64 9.29
C LYS A 138 -16.38 14.02 8.65
N ASP A 139 -15.32 14.21 7.86
CA ASP A 139 -15.03 15.43 7.11
C ASP A 139 -15.82 15.52 5.78
N GLY A 140 -16.65 14.51 5.48
CA GLY A 140 -17.57 14.48 4.33
C GLY A 140 -16.98 13.87 3.06
N ARG A 141 -15.80 13.26 3.13
CA ARG A 141 -15.15 12.63 1.97
C ARG A 141 -15.70 11.22 1.75
N MET A 142 -15.88 10.87 0.49
CA MET A 142 -16.11 9.48 0.10
C MET A 142 -14.75 8.76 0.04
N ALA A 143 -14.60 7.75 0.88
CA ALA A 143 -13.43 6.92 1.03
C ALA A 143 -13.81 5.44 0.85
N TYR A 144 -12.83 4.56 0.93
CA TYR A 144 -13.03 3.12 0.97
C TYR A 144 -12.13 2.48 2.01
N MET A 145 -12.51 1.28 2.43
CA MET A 145 -11.77 0.46 3.37
C MET A 145 -11.83 -1.01 2.97
N HIS A 146 -10.82 -1.78 3.35
CA HIS A 146 -10.88 -3.23 3.35
C HIS A 146 -11.49 -3.74 4.68
N ASN A 147 -12.39 -4.72 4.59
CA ASN A 147 -13.19 -5.22 5.72
C ASN A 147 -12.53 -6.39 6.45
N ASP A 148 -11.62 -7.11 5.79
CA ASP A 148 -11.07 -8.37 6.26
C ASP A 148 -9.55 -8.30 6.33
N ASP A 149 -8.94 -9.17 7.12
CA ASP A 149 -7.49 -9.34 7.16
C ASP A 149 -6.94 -9.64 5.76
N VAL A 150 -5.80 -9.02 5.44
CA VAL A 150 -5.20 -9.13 4.11
C VAL A 150 -4.42 -10.43 4.02
N HIS A 151 -4.70 -11.24 2.99
CA HIS A 151 -4.00 -12.49 2.75
C HIS A 151 -3.14 -12.43 1.49
N ILE A 152 -2.09 -13.23 1.46
CA ILE A 152 -1.22 -13.40 0.29
C ILE A 152 -0.92 -14.89 0.06
N PRO A 153 -0.47 -15.29 -1.14
CA PRO A 153 0.06 -16.64 -1.33
C PRO A 153 1.17 -16.95 -0.33
N ALA A 154 1.12 -18.14 0.28
CA ALA A 154 2.12 -18.63 1.24
C ALA A 154 3.55 -18.58 0.66
N SER A 155 3.68 -18.73 -0.66
CA SER A 155 4.97 -18.63 -1.36
C SER A 155 5.61 -17.24 -1.27
N LEU A 156 4.85 -16.18 -0.99
CA LEU A 156 5.35 -14.81 -0.88
C LEU A 156 5.52 -14.34 0.58
N GLN A 157 5.19 -15.18 1.56
CA GLN A 157 5.19 -14.82 2.97
C GLN A 157 6.55 -14.37 3.49
N ASP A 158 7.64 -14.86 2.91
CA ASP A 158 9.02 -14.52 3.25
C ASP A 158 9.47 -13.19 2.65
N VAL A 159 8.78 -12.70 1.62
CA VAL A 159 9.15 -11.51 0.85
C VAL A 159 8.26 -10.31 1.15
N VAL A 160 6.94 -10.50 1.29
CA VAL A 160 5.99 -9.40 1.45
C VAL A 160 5.91 -8.97 2.91
N LEU A 161 5.97 -7.65 3.13
CA LEU A 161 5.81 -7.03 4.44
C LEU A 161 4.37 -6.57 4.67
N SER A 162 3.82 -5.78 3.75
CA SER A 162 2.50 -5.17 3.85
C SER A 162 1.99 -4.68 2.49
N VAL A 163 0.70 -4.38 2.40
CA VAL A 163 0.06 -3.84 1.21
C VAL A 163 -0.56 -2.47 1.51
N ILE A 164 -0.13 -1.44 0.81
CA ILE A 164 -0.60 -0.07 0.96
C ILE A 164 -1.61 0.21 -0.18
N GLY A 165 -2.63 1.03 0.10
CA GLY A 165 -3.64 1.41 -0.89
C GLY A 165 -4.95 0.62 -0.83
N LEU A 166 -5.10 -0.32 0.13
CA LEU A 166 -6.35 -1.06 0.35
C LEU A 166 -7.41 -0.27 1.16
N GLN A 167 -7.03 0.89 1.68
CA GLN A 167 -7.97 1.83 2.30
C GLN A 167 -7.57 3.27 1.95
N SER A 168 -8.57 4.15 1.97
CA SER A 168 -8.36 5.60 1.84
C SER A 168 -9.00 6.40 2.98
N VAL A 169 -9.59 5.75 4.00
CA VAL A 169 -10.21 6.42 5.15
C VAL A 169 -9.19 7.18 6.00
N HIS A 170 -8.00 6.61 6.20
CA HIS A 170 -6.94 7.25 6.96
C HIS A 170 -5.99 7.97 6.00
N GLN A 171 -5.91 9.29 6.15
CA GLN A 171 -4.98 10.13 5.41
C GLN A 171 -4.18 11.00 6.37
N ALA A 172 -2.98 11.38 5.94
CA ALA A 172 -2.24 12.42 6.62
C ALA A 172 -3.01 13.75 6.56
N HIS A 173 -2.80 14.56 7.58
CA HIS A 173 -3.39 15.89 7.68
C HIS A 173 -2.37 16.82 8.32
N THR A 174 -2.47 18.11 8.01
CA THR A 174 -1.61 19.11 8.64
C THR A 174 -1.98 19.27 10.10
N PHE A 175 -0.97 19.40 10.97
CA PHE A 175 -1.16 19.83 12.35
C PHE A 175 -1.31 21.35 12.47
N ALA A 176 -1.02 22.10 11.40
CA ALA A 176 -1.20 23.54 11.38
C ALA A 176 -2.69 23.89 11.50
N LYS A 177 -3.04 24.69 12.51
CA LYS A 177 -4.37 25.25 12.69
C LYS A 177 -4.29 26.76 12.44
N PRO A 178 -5.11 27.31 11.53
CA PRO A 178 -5.17 28.75 11.38
C PRO A 178 -5.68 29.37 12.68
N MET A 179 -5.16 30.54 13.05
CA MET A 179 -5.71 31.32 14.14
C MET A 179 -7.16 31.72 13.78
N GLN A 180 -8.12 31.36 14.62
CA GLN A 180 -9.52 31.72 14.49
C GLN A 180 -9.86 32.88 15.43
N SER A 181 -10.89 33.66 15.05
CA SER A 181 -11.46 34.69 15.92
C SER A 181 -11.96 34.03 17.22
N GLY A 182 -11.57 34.57 18.38
CA GLY A 182 -11.98 34.07 19.70
C GLY A 182 -10.96 33.20 20.43
N TYR A 183 -9.80 32.86 19.84
CA TYR A 183 -8.70 32.30 20.64
C TYR A 183 -8.08 33.38 21.52
N THR A 184 -8.17 33.23 22.84
CA THR A 184 -7.42 34.04 23.81
C THR A 184 -6.02 33.43 23.97
N THR A 185 -4.99 34.09 23.44
CA THR A 185 -3.62 33.64 23.66
C THR A 185 -3.24 33.94 25.11
N GLN A 186 -2.86 32.91 25.88
CA GLN A 186 -2.53 33.05 27.30
C GLN A 186 -1.18 33.77 27.53
N ALA A 187 -0.30 33.86 26.51
CA ALA A 187 1.01 34.50 26.65
C ALA A 187 1.78 34.83 25.36
N VAL A 188 1.24 34.64 24.14
CA VAL A 188 2.07 34.73 22.91
C VAL A 188 1.39 35.57 21.84
N THR A 189 2.01 36.70 21.49
CA THR A 189 1.79 37.44 20.25
C THR A 189 2.28 36.58 19.09
N GLY A 190 1.59 36.58 17.95
CA GLY A 190 2.05 35.85 16.77
C GLY A 190 3.46 36.29 16.37
N HIS A 191 4.38 35.34 16.19
CA HIS A 191 5.76 35.60 15.79
C HIS A 191 5.96 35.35 14.30
N ASN A 192 6.77 36.18 13.66
CA ASN A 192 7.21 35.93 12.29
C ASN A 192 8.23 34.76 12.30
N PRO A 193 8.17 33.79 11.36
CA PRO A 193 9.16 32.71 11.27
C PRO A 193 10.63 33.16 11.32
N VAL A 194 10.97 34.37 10.86
CA VAL A 194 12.36 34.89 10.94
C VAL A 194 12.81 35.25 12.35
N GLU A 195 11.88 35.47 13.29
CA GLU A 195 12.18 35.79 14.69
C GLU A 195 12.56 34.54 15.50
N PHE A 196 12.16 33.35 15.03
CA PHE A 196 12.34 32.09 15.77
C PHE A 196 13.81 31.77 16.01
N ALA A 197 14.71 32.11 15.09
CA ALA A 197 16.14 31.92 15.31
C ALA A 197 16.60 32.64 16.59
N SER A 198 16.19 33.90 16.78
CA SER A 198 16.55 34.68 17.97
C SER A 198 15.83 34.18 19.23
N ILE A 199 14.55 33.83 19.14
CA ILE A 199 13.76 33.30 20.28
C ILE A 199 14.38 32.02 20.85
N TYR A 200 14.93 31.15 19.99
CA TYR A 200 15.55 29.89 20.38
C TYR A 200 17.08 29.98 20.54
N GLY A 201 17.66 31.19 20.66
CA GLY A 201 19.09 31.38 20.91
C GLY A 201 20.02 31.04 19.73
N GLY A 202 19.48 30.93 18.52
CA GLY A 202 20.20 30.69 17.27
C GLY A 202 20.71 31.96 16.59
N SER A 203 20.66 33.13 17.23
CA SER A 203 21.24 34.36 16.64
C SER A 203 22.74 34.19 16.39
N GLY A 204 23.20 34.53 15.19
CA GLY A 204 24.62 34.47 14.82
C GLY A 204 25.13 33.08 14.38
N VAL A 205 24.28 32.05 14.32
CA VAL A 205 24.66 30.79 13.68
C VAL A 205 24.87 30.99 12.18
N THR A 206 25.85 30.30 11.62
CA THR A 206 26.12 30.36 10.20
C THR A 206 24.97 29.75 9.40
N THR A 207 24.63 30.39 8.29
CA THR A 207 23.65 29.83 7.34
C THR A 207 24.14 28.46 6.88
N ALA A 208 23.28 27.46 6.97
CA ALA A 208 23.53 26.11 6.46
C ALA A 208 23.45 26.05 4.92
N ALA A 209 24.22 26.90 4.25
CA ALA A 209 24.28 26.98 2.80
C ALA A 209 24.74 25.64 2.22
N GLY A 210 24.08 25.19 1.15
CA GLY A 210 24.39 23.92 0.48
C GLY A 210 23.76 22.68 1.13
N VAL A 211 22.98 22.82 2.21
CA VAL A 211 22.24 21.69 2.80
C VAL A 211 20.86 21.54 2.13
N PRO A 212 20.60 20.45 1.41
CA PRO A 212 19.28 20.21 0.81
C PRO A 212 18.25 19.87 1.89
N VAL A 213 17.14 20.63 1.93
CA VAL A 213 16.01 20.38 2.84
C VAL A 213 14.83 19.83 2.06
N GLY A 214 14.42 18.60 2.39
CA GLY A 214 13.23 17.97 1.81
C GLY A 214 11.97 18.26 2.62
N ILE A 215 11.01 19.00 2.04
CA ILE A 215 9.70 19.26 2.64
C ILE A 215 8.65 18.41 1.93
N ARG A 216 8.00 17.50 2.66
CA ARG A 216 6.88 16.69 2.14
C ARG A 216 5.57 17.14 2.79
N ARG A 217 4.64 17.59 1.95
CA ARG A 217 3.25 17.87 2.34
C ARG A 217 2.34 16.97 1.53
N LEU A 218 1.50 16.19 2.22
CA LEU A 218 0.41 15.46 1.59
C LEU A 218 -0.78 16.42 1.42
N PRO A 219 -1.48 16.40 0.27
CA PRO A 219 -2.63 17.26 0.06
C PRO A 219 -3.67 16.98 1.15
N THR A 220 -4.02 18.03 1.88
CA THR A 220 -5.16 18.00 2.80
C THR A 220 -6.42 18.27 1.99
N SER A 221 -7.49 17.51 2.22
CA SER A 221 -8.84 17.86 1.77
C SER A 221 -9.22 19.21 2.38
N THR A 222 -8.90 20.30 1.67
CA THR A 222 -9.41 21.63 2.01
C THR A 222 -10.81 21.71 1.43
N ARG A 223 -11.79 21.74 2.32
CA ARG A 223 -13.20 22.03 2.01
C ARG A 223 -13.26 23.23 1.07
N SER A 224 -13.84 23.04 -0.12
CA SER A 224 -14.11 24.11 -1.08
C SER A 224 -14.78 25.28 -0.36
N PRO A 225 -14.28 26.53 -0.50
CA PRO A 225 -14.98 27.66 0.06
C PRO A 225 -16.34 27.74 -0.61
N ARG A 226 -17.41 27.65 0.19
CA ARG A 226 -18.77 27.98 -0.27
C ARG A 226 -18.66 29.34 -0.94
N ARG A 227 -18.86 29.38 -2.26
CA ARG A 227 -19.17 30.60 -2.97
C ARG A 227 -20.47 31.12 -2.36
N THR A 228 -20.35 32.06 -1.43
CA THR A 228 -21.47 32.91 -1.04
C THR A 228 -21.81 33.70 -2.30
N ALA A 229 -22.82 33.23 -3.03
CA ALA A 229 -23.40 34.01 -4.10
C ALA A 229 -24.04 35.24 -3.45
N CYS A 230 -23.44 36.42 -3.67
CA CYS A 230 -24.18 37.67 -3.56
C CYS A 230 -25.37 37.56 -4.52
N ARG A 231 -26.57 37.38 -3.95
CA ARG A 231 -27.82 37.67 -4.64
C ARG A 231 -27.97 39.19 -4.68
N ARG A 232 -28.47 39.63 -5.83
CA ARG A 232 -28.70 40.99 -6.33
C ARG A 232 -29.17 42.00 -5.28
#